data_AF-A0A950WHJ2-F1
#
_entry.id   AF-A0A950WHJ2-F1
#
_cell.length_a   1.000
_cell.length_b   1.000
_cell.length_c   1.000
_cell.angle_alpha   90.00
_cell.angle_beta   90.00
_cell.angle_gamma   90.00
#
_symmetry.space_group_name_H-M   'P 1'
#
loop_
_entity.id
_entity.type
_entity.pdbx_description
1 polymer ?
#
loop_
_entity_poly.entity_id
_entity_poly.type
_entity_poly.pdbx_seq_one_letter_code
_entity_poly.pdbx_strand_id
1 'polypeptide(L)'
;MSLCFQGFEDELATLPGKYAPPKGRLLLACFDDDLAGCIALRPLKEDGVCEMKRLFVRDGFRGKKVGVSLIERVIADAREIGYSQMRLDTHPEKMGKAVDLYRSHGFVEISPYYENPHCGVLFMELAL
;
A
#
# COMPACT_ATOMS: atom_id res chain seq x y z
N MET A 1 -10.81 18.22 -2.25
CA MET A 1 -9.56 18.82 -1.73
C MET A 1 -8.51 17.73 -1.70
N SER A 2 -7.42 17.94 -2.43
CA SER A 2 -6.33 16.98 -2.63
C SER A 2 -5.76 16.54 -1.28
N LEU A 3 -5.60 15.23 -1.07
CA LEU A 3 -4.79 14.70 0.02
C LEU A 3 -3.32 15.03 -0.31
N CYS A 4 -2.90 16.26 -0.07
CA CYS A 4 -1.50 16.64 -0.13
C CYS A 4 -0.80 15.99 1.06
N PHE A 5 -0.40 14.73 0.89
CA PHE A 5 0.52 14.07 1.79
C PHE A 5 1.82 14.88 1.80
N GLN A 6 2.30 15.23 2.99
CA GLN A 6 3.56 15.93 3.17
C GLN A 6 4.69 15.17 2.46
N GLY A 7 5.47 15.85 1.60
CA GLY A 7 6.58 15.25 0.85
C GLY A 7 6.18 14.40 -0.37
N PHE A 8 4.93 14.49 -0.86
CA PHE A 8 4.51 13.75 -2.05
C PHE A 8 5.23 14.18 -3.33
N GLU A 9 5.47 15.48 -3.54
CA GLU A 9 6.17 15.99 -4.72
C GLU A 9 7.63 15.49 -4.76
N ASP A 10 8.33 15.55 -3.63
CA ASP A 10 9.70 15.02 -3.50
C ASP A 10 9.74 13.49 -3.70
N GLU A 11 8.74 12.78 -3.17
CA GLU A 11 8.61 11.34 -3.38
C GLU A 11 8.43 11.00 -4.86
N LEU A 12 7.62 11.77 -5.60
CA LEU A 12 7.43 11.60 -7.03
C LEU A 12 8.71 11.91 -7.82
N ALA A 13 9.41 12.99 -7.46
CA ALA A 13 10.64 13.40 -8.13
C ALA A 13 11.79 12.38 -7.98
N THR A 14 11.72 11.52 -6.96
CA THR A 14 12.77 10.55 -6.63
C THR A 14 12.41 9.11 -6.95
N LEU A 15 11.33 8.86 -7.69
CA LEU A 15 10.94 7.50 -8.07
C LEU A 15 12.03 6.79 -8.90
N PRO A 16 12.24 5.47 -8.71
CA PRO A 16 11.52 4.62 -7.76
C PRO A 16 11.98 4.80 -6.30
N GLY A 17 13.17 5.35 -6.04
CA GLY A 17 13.64 5.73 -4.70
C GLY A 17 13.49 4.61 -3.67
N LYS A 18 12.75 4.87 -2.59
CA LYS A 18 12.42 3.90 -1.54
C LYS A 18 11.62 2.67 -2.01
N TYR A 19 11.09 2.70 -3.24
CA TYR A 19 10.35 1.61 -3.89
C TYR A 19 11.22 0.80 -4.85
N ALA A 20 12.51 1.13 -4.99
CA ALA A 20 13.41 0.41 -5.89
C ALA A 20 13.74 -1.01 -5.37
N PRO A 21 13.90 -1.99 -6.27
CA PRO A 21 14.56 -3.24 -5.93
C PRO A 21 15.96 -3.02 -5.31
N PRO A 22 16.45 -3.93 -4.44
CA PRO A 22 15.84 -5.22 -4.12
C PRO A 22 14.75 -5.15 -3.04
N LYS A 23 14.72 -4.07 -2.25
CA LYS A 23 13.89 -3.97 -1.03
C LYS A 23 12.49 -3.37 -1.26
N GLY A 24 12.25 -2.74 -2.39
CA GLY A 24 10.96 -2.12 -2.72
C GLY A 24 10.31 -2.71 -3.97
N ARG A 25 9.03 -2.36 -4.17
CA ARG A 25 8.29 -2.58 -5.42
C ARG A 25 7.44 -1.37 -5.77
N LEU A 26 7.34 -1.06 -7.05
CA LEU A 26 6.34 -0.16 -7.62
C LEU A 26 5.65 -0.90 -8.76
N LEU A 27 4.41 -1.31 -8.54
CA LEU A 27 3.69 -2.18 -9.45
C LEU A 27 2.55 -1.42 -10.14
N LEU A 28 2.38 -1.68 -11.43
CA LEU A 28 1.24 -1.23 -12.23
C LEU A 28 0.39 -2.44 -12.58
N ALA A 29 -0.92 -2.30 -12.46
CA ALA A 29 -1.88 -3.23 -13.02
C ALA A 29 -2.34 -2.71 -14.39
N CYS A 30 -2.20 -3.56 -15.40
CA CYS A 30 -2.85 -3.37 -16.69
C CYS A 30 -4.08 -4.28 -16.76
N PHE A 31 -5.18 -3.78 -17.30
CA PHE A 31 -6.34 -4.56 -17.66
C PHE A 31 -6.49 -4.42 -19.18
N ASP A 32 -6.28 -5.51 -19.91
CA ASP A 32 -5.97 -5.48 -21.33
C ASP A 32 -4.76 -4.54 -21.58
N ASP A 33 -4.87 -3.58 -22.50
CA ASP A 33 -3.82 -2.61 -22.81
C ASP A 33 -3.89 -1.33 -21.96
N ASP A 34 -4.88 -1.21 -21.05
CA ASP A 34 -5.11 0.00 -20.26
C ASP A 34 -4.51 -0.07 -18.85
N LEU A 35 -3.86 1.02 -18.43
CA LEU A 35 -3.43 1.19 -17.04
C LEU A 35 -4.64 1.28 -16.11
N ALA A 36 -4.80 0.25 -15.27
CA ALA A 36 -5.96 0.08 -14.41
C ALA A 36 -5.71 0.51 -12.95
N GLY A 37 -4.48 0.38 -12.45
CA GLY A 37 -4.16 0.72 -11.08
C GLY A 37 -2.67 0.59 -10.73
N CYS A 38 -2.34 0.89 -9.49
CA CYS A 38 -0.99 0.75 -8.97
C CYS A 38 -0.97 0.41 -7.47
N ILE A 39 0.17 -0.09 -7.02
CA ILE A 39 0.49 -0.33 -5.61
C ILE A 39 2.00 -0.24 -5.41
N ALA A 40 2.43 0.11 -4.21
CA ALA A 40 3.84 0.25 -3.87
C ALA A 40 4.18 -0.44 -2.55
N LEU A 41 5.42 -0.89 -2.42
CA LEU A 41 6.01 -1.47 -1.22
C LEU A 41 7.36 -0.84 -0.96
N ARG A 42 7.60 -0.45 0.29
CA ARG A 42 8.90 0.08 0.75
C ARG A 42 9.32 -0.53 2.09
N PRO A 43 10.62 -0.60 2.41
CA PRO A 43 11.09 -0.93 3.75
C PRO A 43 10.65 0.12 4.79
N LEU A 44 10.40 -0.32 6.02
CA LEU A 44 10.40 0.53 7.20
C LEU A 44 11.78 0.52 7.87
N LYS A 45 11.94 1.35 8.92
CA LYS A 45 13.19 1.42 9.70
C LYS A 45 13.45 0.15 10.51
N GLU A 46 12.37 -0.52 10.92
CA GLU A 46 12.42 -1.79 11.65
C GLU A 46 12.80 -2.92 10.70
N ASP A 47 13.75 -3.76 11.11
CA ASP A 47 14.25 -4.85 10.28
C ASP A 47 13.15 -5.90 10.05
N GLY A 48 13.10 -6.46 8.85
CA GLY A 48 12.05 -7.41 8.46
C GLY A 48 10.65 -6.80 8.27
N VAL A 49 10.46 -5.48 8.43
CA VAL A 49 9.15 -4.83 8.27
C VAL A 49 9.10 -3.97 7.00
N CYS A 50 8.04 -4.16 6.20
CA CYS A 50 7.73 -3.33 5.04
C CYS A 50 6.41 -2.58 5.21
N GLU A 51 6.17 -1.62 4.34
CA GLU A 51 4.94 -0.86 4.28
C GLU A 51 4.34 -0.90 2.87
N MET A 52 3.06 -1.28 2.80
CA MET A 52 2.26 -1.17 1.59
C MET A 52 1.68 0.24 1.50
N LYS A 53 1.89 0.91 0.35
CA LYS A 53 1.38 2.25 0.09
C LYS A 53 0.86 2.40 -1.33
N ARG A 54 0.23 3.55 -1.58
CA ARG A 54 -0.14 4.03 -2.92
C ARG A 54 -1.04 3.04 -3.70
N LEU A 55 -1.86 2.25 -3.00
CA LEU A 55 -2.90 1.45 -3.65
C LEU A 55 -3.93 2.40 -4.27
N PHE A 56 -4.09 2.33 -5.58
CA PHE A 56 -5.10 3.07 -6.31
C PHE A 56 -5.60 2.27 -7.51
N VAL A 57 -6.91 2.33 -7.76
CA VAL A 57 -7.56 1.72 -8.92
C VAL A 57 -8.41 2.79 -9.59
N ARG A 58 -8.20 2.96 -10.90
CA ARG A 58 -8.97 3.91 -11.70
C ARG A 58 -10.44 3.53 -11.71
N ASP A 59 -11.32 4.52 -11.73
CA ASP A 59 -12.77 4.34 -11.53
C ASP A 59 -13.41 3.36 -12.52
N GLY A 60 -13.00 3.40 -13.80
CA GLY A 60 -13.48 2.48 -14.85
C GLY A 60 -13.08 1.01 -14.68
N PHE A 61 -12.20 0.69 -13.72
CA PHE A 61 -11.74 -0.66 -13.43
C PHE A 61 -12.14 -1.16 -12.04
N ARG A 62 -12.93 -0.37 -11.29
CA ARG A 62 -13.49 -0.81 -10.01
C ARG A 62 -14.47 -1.97 -10.23
N GLY A 63 -14.53 -2.90 -9.28
CA GLY A 63 -15.35 -4.12 -9.39
C GLY A 63 -14.75 -5.24 -10.25
N LYS A 64 -13.65 -4.97 -10.97
CA LYS A 64 -12.93 -5.98 -11.80
C LYS A 64 -11.81 -6.72 -11.04
N LYS A 65 -11.86 -6.74 -9.70
CA LYS A 65 -10.86 -7.35 -8.80
C LYS A 65 -9.40 -6.84 -8.94
N VAL A 66 -9.15 -5.75 -9.69
CA VAL A 66 -7.80 -5.16 -9.85
C VAL A 66 -7.11 -4.86 -8.52
N GLY A 67 -7.81 -4.27 -7.56
CA GLY A 67 -7.25 -3.98 -6.24
C GLY A 67 -6.88 -5.23 -5.44
N VAL A 68 -7.65 -6.31 -5.59
CA VAL A 68 -7.37 -7.61 -4.96
C VAL A 68 -6.06 -8.16 -5.53
N SER A 69 -5.94 -8.23 -6.86
CA SER A 69 -4.74 -8.75 -7.52
C SER A 69 -3.48 -7.93 -7.20
N LEU A 70 -3.61 -6.61 -7.07
CA LEU A 70 -2.49 -5.75 -6.64
C LEU A 70 -2.02 -6.06 -5.22
N ILE A 71 -2.95 -6.25 -4.27
CA ILE A 71 -2.63 -6.59 -2.88
C ILE A 71 -2.00 -7.99 -2.80
N GLU A 72 -2.62 -9.00 -3.42
CA GLU A 72 -2.09 -10.36 -3.45
C GLU A 72 -0.67 -10.38 -4.01
N ARG A 73 -0.44 -9.66 -5.11
CA ARG A 73 0.88 -9.58 -5.74
C ARG A 73 1.91 -8.90 -4.85
N VAL A 74 1.56 -7.77 -4.22
CA VAL A 74 2.54 -7.06 -3.37
C VAL A 74 2.89 -7.84 -2.10
N ILE A 75 1.93 -8.60 -1.55
CA ILE A 75 2.16 -9.51 -0.41
C ILE A 75 3.11 -10.65 -0.83
N ALA A 76 2.89 -11.25 -2.01
CA ALA A 76 3.79 -12.28 -2.54
C ALA A 76 5.22 -11.73 -2.73
N ASP A 77 5.36 -10.57 -3.37
CA ASP A 77 6.66 -9.92 -3.56
C ASP A 77 7.33 -9.63 -2.20
N ALA A 78 6.58 -9.23 -1.17
CA ALA A 78 7.12 -8.97 0.17
C ALA A 78 7.71 -10.21 0.82
N ARG A 79 7.01 -11.35 0.70
CA ARG A 79 7.48 -12.67 1.17
C ARG A 79 8.75 -13.10 0.45
N GLU A 80 8.78 -12.94 -0.88
CA GLU A 80 9.96 -13.27 -1.70
C GLU A 80 11.19 -12.43 -1.34
N ILE A 81 11.00 -11.16 -0.98
CA ILE A 81 12.07 -10.29 -0.51
C ILE A 81 12.59 -10.72 0.87
N GLY A 82 11.76 -11.42 1.67
CA GLY A 82 12.11 -11.91 3.01
C GLY A 82 11.57 -11.02 4.15
N TYR A 83 10.54 -10.21 3.90
CA TYR A 83 9.85 -9.49 4.98
C TYR A 83 9.00 -10.43 5.83
N SER A 84 8.96 -10.19 7.14
CA SER A 84 8.14 -10.92 8.12
C SER A 84 6.84 -10.19 8.46
N GLN A 85 6.79 -8.88 8.24
CA GLN A 85 5.62 -8.06 8.53
C GLN A 85 5.39 -7.02 7.42
N MET A 86 4.11 -6.76 7.14
CA MET A 86 3.66 -5.69 6.26
C MET A 86 2.69 -4.78 7.01
N ARG A 87 3.00 -3.50 7.07
CA ARG A 87 2.16 -2.48 7.70
C ARG A 87 1.51 -1.56 6.66
N LEU A 88 0.42 -0.94 7.05
CA LEU A 88 -0.23 0.14 6.30
C LEU A 88 -0.93 1.12 7.25
N ASP A 89 -1.24 2.29 6.72
CA ASP A 89 -2.17 3.24 7.32
C ASP A 89 -3.29 3.58 6.32
N THR A 90 -4.48 3.86 6.83
CA THR A 90 -5.65 4.16 6.01
C THR A 90 -6.64 5.07 6.73
N HIS A 91 -7.45 5.81 5.98
CA HIS A 91 -8.51 6.66 6.51
C HIS A 91 -9.87 5.97 6.33
N PRO A 92 -10.41 5.26 7.35
CA PRO A 92 -11.61 4.44 7.23
C PRO A 92 -12.82 5.21 6.69
N GLU A 93 -13.04 6.47 7.10
CA GLU A 93 -14.17 7.28 6.62
C GLU A 93 -14.18 7.49 5.10
N LYS A 94 -13.01 7.55 4.48
CA LYS A 94 -12.86 7.75 3.02
C LYS A 94 -12.59 6.44 2.27
N MET A 95 -12.10 5.42 2.98
CA MET A 95 -11.52 4.21 2.41
C MET A 95 -12.15 2.91 2.95
N GLY A 96 -13.40 2.94 3.42
CA GLY A 96 -14.07 1.78 4.03
C GLY A 96 -13.94 0.49 3.22
N LYS A 97 -14.15 0.54 1.88
CA LYS A 97 -13.97 -0.63 1.00
C LYS A 97 -12.54 -1.18 0.98
N ALA A 98 -11.53 -0.33 1.14
CA ALA A 98 -10.15 -0.77 1.22
C ALA A 98 -9.85 -1.39 2.60
N VAL A 99 -10.44 -0.87 3.68
CA VAL A 99 -10.32 -1.46 5.02
C VAL A 99 -10.87 -2.89 5.04
N ASP A 100 -12.05 -3.11 4.47
CA ASP A 100 -12.64 -4.46 4.39
C ASP A 100 -11.76 -5.40 3.57
N LEU A 101 -11.16 -4.89 2.50
CA LEU A 101 -10.23 -5.65 1.67
C LEU A 101 -8.93 -5.99 2.41
N TYR A 102 -8.39 -5.09 3.22
CA TYR A 102 -7.22 -5.41 4.06
C TYR A 102 -7.58 -6.47 5.10
N ARG A 103 -8.70 -6.32 5.80
CA ARG A 103 -9.17 -7.32 6.78
C ARG A 103 -9.38 -8.69 6.13
N SER A 104 -9.90 -8.76 4.91
CA SER A 104 -10.08 -10.03 4.20
C SER A 104 -8.76 -10.73 3.82
N HIS A 105 -7.65 -9.98 3.78
CA HIS A 105 -6.30 -10.51 3.56
C HIS A 105 -5.55 -10.79 4.88
N GLY A 106 -6.22 -10.70 6.02
CA GLY A 106 -5.65 -11.02 7.33
C GLY A 106 -4.95 -9.84 8.02
N PHE A 107 -5.08 -8.62 7.51
CA PHE A 107 -4.59 -7.45 8.23
C PHE A 107 -5.39 -7.23 9.51
N VAL A 108 -4.68 -7.03 10.62
CA VAL A 108 -5.24 -6.70 11.93
C VAL A 108 -4.87 -5.28 12.34
N GLU A 109 -5.69 -4.66 13.18
CA GLU A 109 -5.42 -3.31 13.67
C GLU A 109 -4.27 -3.32 14.67
N ILE A 110 -3.38 -2.33 14.58
CA ILE A 110 -2.24 -2.15 15.49
C ILE A 110 -2.16 -0.71 16.00
N SER A 111 -1.38 -0.51 17.05
CA SER A 111 -1.01 0.85 17.49
C SER A 111 -0.27 1.61 16.38
N PRO A 112 -0.37 2.95 16.35
CA PRO A 112 0.38 3.77 15.40
C PRO A 112 1.89 3.48 15.43
N TYR A 113 2.48 3.25 14.25
CA TYR A 113 3.94 3.05 14.10
C TYR A 113 4.67 4.31 13.61
N TYR A 114 3.95 5.42 13.44
CA TYR A 114 4.47 6.77 13.27
C TYR A 114 3.41 7.80 13.66
N GLU A 115 3.83 9.03 13.95
CA GLU A 115 2.90 10.14 14.22
C GLU A 115 2.25 10.63 12.94
N ASN A 116 0.93 10.48 12.83
CA ASN A 116 0.16 11.01 11.72
C ASN A 116 -0.61 12.26 12.18
N PRO A 117 -0.44 13.42 11.50
CA PRO A 117 -1.12 14.67 11.89
C PRO A 117 -2.64 14.64 11.65
N HIS A 118 -3.15 13.63 10.94
CA HIS A 118 -4.56 13.47 10.68
C HIS A 118 -5.23 12.59 11.75
N CYS A 119 -6.31 13.10 12.35
CA CYS A 119 -7.14 12.30 13.26
C CYS A 119 -7.86 11.18 12.50
N GLY A 120 -8.13 10.06 13.20
CA GLY A 120 -8.93 8.95 12.66
C GLY A 120 -8.18 8.07 11.65
N VAL A 121 -6.84 8.07 11.66
CA VAL A 121 -6.04 7.13 10.87
C VAL A 121 -6.08 5.76 11.55
N LEU A 122 -6.38 4.73 10.77
CA LEU A 122 -6.25 3.34 11.19
C LEU A 122 -4.91 2.79 10.72
N PHE A 123 -4.19 2.12 11.61
CA PHE A 123 -2.96 1.40 11.29
C PHE A 123 -3.22 -0.09 11.34
N MET A 124 -2.69 -0.82 10.36
CA MET A 124 -2.91 -2.27 10.26
C MET A 124 -1.61 -3.00 9.92
N GLU A 125 -1.54 -4.26 10.31
CA GLU A 125 -0.41 -5.16 10.07
C GLU A 125 -0.87 -6.53 9.58
N LEU A 126 -0.08 -7.10 8.68
CA LEU A 126 -0.15 -8.50 8.27
C LEU A 126 1.17 -9.18 8.59
N ALA A 127 1.11 -10.32 9.28
CA ALA A 127 2.22 -11.26 9.36
C ALA A 127 2.38 -11.98 8.01
N LEU A 128 3.58 -11.90 7.43
CA LEU A 128 3.88 -12.41 6.10
C LEU A 128 4.31 -13.87 6.13
#